data_AF-A0A943YZJ9-F1
#
_entry.id   AF-A0A943YZJ9-F1
#
_cell.length_a   1.000
_cell.length_b   1.000
_cell.length_c   1.000
_cell.angle_alpha   90.00
_cell.angle_beta   90.00
_cell.angle_gamma   90.00
#
_symmetry.space_group_name_H-M   'P 1'
#
loop_
_entity.id
_entity.type
_entity.pdbx_description
1 polymer ?
#
loop_
_entity_poly.entity_id
_entity_poly.type
_entity_poly.pdbx_seq_one_letter_code
_entity_poly.pdbx_strand_id
1 'polypeptide(L)'
;MNRSVYSLVLMDDVIHRIDELAYAMHTSRSNLINQILAEKLQMVTPEMRYQDIFQYLEQSIQRHSGFQLQAQPSQTMISIKSPLQYKYRPVIRYCVELYREPQDAVGELRVMVRTQSQQLMDDLEEFARLWARLENEHAAAVQQKPIEYHMEPGKLSRKLSTPSTKEGKDHESIAHNIEAYLTMFDTILKRYFSNLEDPHTAAHEAQDLYEQYVKHGLPEI
;
A
#
# COMPACT_ATOMS: atom_id res chain seq x y z
N MET A 1 13.21 0.32 16.86
CA MET A 1 13.09 -0.38 18.17
C MET A 1 14.30 -1.28 18.36
N ASN A 2 15.13 -0.99 19.36
CA ASN A 2 16.23 -1.87 19.74
C ASN A 2 15.67 -3.17 20.32
N ARG A 3 16.12 -4.32 19.80
CA ARG A 3 15.82 -5.63 20.37
C ARG A 3 16.87 -5.97 21.40
N SER A 4 16.43 -6.22 22.64
CA SER A 4 17.30 -6.67 23.72
C SER A 4 17.05 -8.15 24.01
N VAL A 5 18.13 -8.90 24.25
CA VAL A 5 18.02 -10.28 24.71
C VAL A 5 17.72 -10.27 26.20
N TYR A 6 16.66 -10.97 26.60
CA TYR A 6 16.33 -11.21 28.01
C TYR A 6 16.05 -12.71 28.20
N SER A 7 16.43 -13.24 29.36
CA SER A 7 16.21 -14.65 29.70
C SER A 7 14.92 -14.80 30.49
N LEU A 8 14.11 -15.80 30.13
CA LEU A 8 12.88 -16.17 30.81
C LEU A 8 13.00 -17.56 31.42
N VAL A 9 12.40 -17.76 32.58
CA VAL A 9 12.19 -19.08 33.17
C VAL A 9 10.70 -19.39 33.03
N LEU A 10 10.38 -20.43 32.24
CA LEU A 10 9.03 -20.89 31.96
C LEU A 10 8.94 -22.39 32.28
N MET A 11 7.74 -22.90 32.52
CA MET A 11 7.52 -24.35 32.67
C MET A 11 7.78 -25.06 31.34
N ASP A 12 8.37 -26.26 31.37
CA ASP A 12 8.69 -27.04 30.16
C ASP A 12 7.47 -27.27 29.28
N ASP A 13 6.31 -27.57 29.88
CA ASP A 13 5.04 -27.72 29.17
C ASP A 13 4.63 -26.45 28.42
N VAL A 14 4.88 -25.28 29.02
CA VAL A 14 4.58 -23.98 28.38
C VAL A 14 5.52 -23.75 27.21
N ILE A 15 6.81 -24.07 27.35
CA ILE A 15 7.78 -23.97 26.25
C ILE A 15 7.34 -24.85 25.09
N HIS A 16 6.94 -26.09 25.35
CA HIS A 16 6.50 -27.01 24.30
C HIS A 16 5.28 -26.46 23.54
N ARG A 17 4.29 -25.90 24.25
CA ARG A 17 3.09 -25.31 23.63
C ARG A 17 3.40 -24.03 22.84
N ILE A 18 4.35 -23.22 23.30
CA ILE A 18 4.85 -22.06 22.55
C ILE A 18 5.52 -22.52 21.25
N ASP A 19 6.32 -23.59 21.30
CA ASP A 19 7.03 -24.12 20.13
C ASP A 19 6.04 -24.64 19.08
N GLU A 20 5.01 -25.40 19.51
CA GLU A 20 3.93 -25.88 18.65
C GLU A 20 3.18 -24.70 17.98
N LEU A 21 2.82 -23.70 18.77
CA LEU A 21 2.06 -22.54 18.28
C LEU A 21 2.89 -21.69 17.34
N ALA A 22 4.17 -21.44 17.66
CA ALA A 22 5.08 -20.69 16.80
C ALA A 22 5.26 -21.39 15.44
N TYR A 23 5.38 -22.71 15.44
CA TYR A 23 5.47 -23.51 14.23
C TYR A 23 4.19 -23.41 13.39
N ALA A 24 3.02 -23.57 14.02
CA ALA A 24 1.72 -23.48 13.35
C ALA A 24 1.48 -22.09 12.72
N MET A 25 1.98 -21.03 13.36
CA MET A 25 1.87 -19.64 12.88
C MET A 25 3.01 -19.22 11.93
N HIS A 26 3.91 -20.14 11.56
CA HIS A 26 5.10 -19.85 10.74
C HIS A 26 5.93 -18.67 11.28
N THR A 27 6.12 -18.59 12.60
CA THR A 27 6.86 -17.51 13.28
C THR A 27 7.92 -18.05 14.25
N SER A 28 8.76 -17.18 14.81
CA SER A 28 9.75 -17.57 15.82
C SER A 28 9.17 -17.48 17.23
N ARG A 29 9.73 -18.28 18.17
CA ARG A 29 9.37 -18.24 19.60
C ARG A 29 9.50 -16.84 20.20
N SER A 30 10.60 -16.17 19.89
CA SER A 30 10.86 -14.81 20.35
C SER A 30 9.83 -13.81 19.81
N ASN A 31 9.37 -13.99 18.56
CA ASN A 31 8.36 -13.13 17.97
C ASN A 31 6.98 -13.39 18.60
N LEU A 32 6.59 -14.66 18.74
CA LEU A 32 5.33 -15.05 19.38
C LEU A 32 5.25 -14.56 20.83
N ILE A 33 6.30 -14.77 21.64
CA ILE A 33 6.34 -14.30 23.03
C ILE A 33 6.26 -12.77 23.08
N ASN A 34 6.98 -12.08 22.19
CA ASN A 34 6.92 -10.61 22.13
C ASN A 34 5.51 -10.11 21.79
N GLN A 35 4.80 -10.77 20.87
CA GLN A 35 3.40 -10.45 20.55
C GLN A 35 2.46 -10.64 21.74
N ILE A 36 2.54 -11.80 22.41
CA ILE A 36 1.70 -12.10 23.59
C ILE A 36 1.93 -11.09 24.72
N LEU A 37 3.19 -10.78 25.02
CA LEU A 37 3.53 -9.81 26.07
C LEU A 37 3.06 -8.41 25.70
N ALA A 38 3.23 -8.02 24.44
CA ALA A 38 2.82 -6.72 23.96
C ALA A 38 1.30 -6.57 23.99
N GLU A 39 0.54 -7.57 23.51
CA GLU A 39 -0.92 -7.62 23.64
C GLU A 39 -1.35 -7.44 25.10
N LYS A 40 -0.73 -8.18 26.02
CA LYS A 40 -1.04 -8.10 27.46
C LYS A 40 -0.74 -6.74 28.07
N LEU A 41 0.31 -6.08 27.60
CA LEU A 41 0.74 -4.75 28.04
C LEU A 41 0.09 -3.61 27.26
N GLN A 42 -0.85 -3.92 26.34
CA GLN A 42 -1.46 -2.94 25.43
C GLN A 42 -0.42 -2.18 24.59
N MET A 43 0.69 -2.85 24.29
CA MET A 43 1.71 -2.38 23.35
C MET A 43 1.40 -2.94 21.97
N VAL A 44 1.28 -2.07 20.98
CA VAL A 44 1.15 -2.51 19.59
C VAL A 44 2.54 -2.92 19.09
N THR A 45 2.73 -4.21 18.79
CA THR A 45 3.92 -4.63 18.07
C THR A 45 3.84 -4.23 16.60
N PRO A 46 4.98 -3.99 15.93
CA PRO A 46 4.99 -3.79 14.49
C PRO A 46 4.28 -4.92 13.74
N GLU A 47 4.45 -6.17 14.18
CA GLU A 47 3.84 -7.35 13.57
C GLU A 47 2.31 -7.37 13.68
N MET A 48 1.73 -7.05 14.84
CA MET A 48 0.27 -6.93 15.00
C MET A 48 -0.29 -5.80 14.12
N ARG A 49 0.43 -4.70 14.03
CA ARG A 49 0.04 -3.56 13.21
C ARG A 49 -0.16 -3.92 11.73
N TYR A 50 0.76 -4.67 11.11
CA TYR A 50 0.58 -5.03 9.70
C TYR A 50 -0.59 -5.97 9.50
N GLN A 51 -0.77 -6.92 10.42
CA GLN A 51 -1.85 -7.89 10.35
C GLN A 51 -3.20 -7.20 10.38
N ASP A 52 -3.41 -6.25 11.29
CA ASP A 52 -4.65 -5.48 11.39
C ASP A 52 -4.89 -4.65 10.12
N ILE A 53 -3.89 -3.85 9.70
CA ILE A 53 -4.02 -2.97 8.52
C ILE A 53 -4.34 -3.80 7.27
N PHE A 54 -3.63 -4.91 7.04
CA PHE A 54 -3.89 -5.75 5.88
C PHE A 54 -5.22 -6.50 6.00
N GLN A 55 -5.64 -6.93 7.19
CA GLN A 55 -6.95 -7.54 7.36
C GLN A 55 -8.08 -6.57 7.01
N TYR A 56 -8.00 -5.30 7.45
CA TYR A 56 -8.97 -4.27 7.06
C TYR A 56 -8.93 -4.00 5.55
N LEU A 57 -7.73 -3.88 4.98
CA LEU A 57 -7.53 -3.63 3.55
C LEU A 57 -8.09 -4.78 2.69
N GLU A 58 -7.84 -6.03 3.06
CA GLU A 58 -8.37 -7.21 2.37
C GLU A 58 -9.89 -7.23 2.36
N GLN A 59 -10.52 -6.93 3.51
CA GLN A 59 -11.98 -6.85 3.59
C GLN A 59 -12.56 -5.74 2.72
N SER A 60 -11.90 -4.58 2.63
CA SER A 60 -12.36 -3.49 1.76
C SER A 60 -12.20 -3.82 0.27
N ILE A 61 -11.05 -4.40 -0.10
CA ILE A 61 -10.74 -4.76 -1.49
C ILE A 61 -11.66 -5.88 -1.99
N GLN A 62 -12.01 -6.85 -1.15
CA GLN A 62 -12.94 -7.92 -1.55
C GLN A 62 -14.34 -7.40 -1.93
N ARG A 63 -14.72 -6.20 -1.45
CA ARG A 63 -15.99 -5.55 -1.81
C ARG A 63 -15.88 -4.72 -3.11
N HIS A 64 -14.67 -4.40 -3.56
CA HIS A 64 -14.44 -3.60 -4.76
C HIS A 64 -14.44 -4.46 -6.03
N SER A 65 -15.43 -4.25 -6.90
CA SER A 65 -15.49 -4.90 -8.20
C SER A 65 -14.38 -4.38 -9.12
N GLY A 66 -13.32 -5.17 -9.30
CA GLY A 66 -12.22 -4.83 -10.22
C GLY A 66 -10.83 -5.15 -9.68
N PHE A 67 -10.69 -5.32 -8.37
CA PHE A 67 -9.47 -5.79 -7.75
C PHE A 67 -9.51 -7.28 -7.47
N GLN A 68 -8.35 -7.93 -7.64
CA GLN A 68 -8.14 -9.32 -7.27
C GLN A 68 -6.97 -9.41 -6.29
N LEU A 69 -7.28 -9.78 -5.05
CA LEU A 69 -6.28 -10.03 -4.03
C LEU A 69 -5.43 -11.26 -4.38
N GLN A 70 -4.12 -11.19 -4.12
CA GLN A 70 -3.22 -12.33 -4.21
C GLN A 70 -2.80 -12.79 -2.82
N ALA A 71 -2.37 -14.05 -2.70
CA ALA A 71 -1.77 -14.56 -1.47
C ALA A 71 -0.62 -13.64 -1.01
N GLN A 72 -0.62 -13.27 0.27
CA GLN A 72 0.35 -12.35 0.84
C GLN A 72 1.79 -12.90 0.68
N PRO A 73 2.69 -12.20 -0.02
CA PRO A 73 4.06 -12.65 -0.21
C PRO A 73 4.91 -12.57 1.08
N SER A 74 4.55 -11.70 2.03
CA SER A 74 5.18 -11.59 3.34
C SER A 74 4.22 -10.94 4.35
N GLN A 75 4.59 -10.95 5.64
CA GLN A 75 3.81 -10.30 6.70
C GLN A 75 3.74 -8.77 6.60
N THR A 76 4.62 -8.15 5.80
CA THR A 76 4.68 -6.68 5.62
C THR A 76 4.19 -6.25 4.24
N MET A 77 3.65 -7.18 3.43
CA MET A 77 3.35 -6.90 2.04
C MET A 77 2.07 -7.59 1.57
N ILE A 78 1.26 -6.84 0.83
CA ILE A 78 0.05 -7.31 0.17
C ILE A 78 0.14 -7.01 -1.34
N SER A 79 -0.43 -7.88 -2.16
CA SER A 79 -0.37 -7.79 -3.62
C SER A 79 -1.76 -7.90 -4.22
N ILE A 80 -2.13 -6.94 -5.06
CA ILE A 80 -3.45 -6.79 -5.65
C ILE A 80 -3.28 -6.66 -7.16
N LYS A 81 -4.18 -7.28 -7.92
CA LYS A 81 -4.21 -7.20 -9.38
C LYS A 81 -5.43 -6.41 -9.85
N SER A 82 -5.24 -5.66 -10.92
CA SER A 82 -6.31 -4.96 -11.63
C SER A 82 -6.13 -5.14 -13.14
N PRO A 83 -7.17 -5.49 -13.90
CA PRO A 83 -7.08 -5.57 -15.36
C PRO A 83 -7.02 -4.17 -15.97
N LEU A 84 -6.16 -3.96 -16.96
CA LEU A 84 -6.10 -2.73 -17.74
C LEU A 84 -6.73 -2.95 -19.12
N GLN A 85 -7.64 -2.04 -19.50
CA GLN A 85 -8.22 -2.03 -20.84
C GLN A 85 -7.22 -1.44 -21.83
N TYR A 86 -6.37 -2.30 -22.37
CA TYR A 86 -5.38 -1.99 -23.40
C TYR A 86 -5.19 -3.19 -24.33
N LYS A 87 -4.43 -3.02 -25.41
CA LYS A 87 -4.05 -4.14 -26.30
C LYS A 87 -3.48 -5.30 -25.48
N TYR A 88 -4.00 -6.50 -25.71
CA TYR A 88 -3.64 -7.74 -24.99
C TYR A 88 -4.02 -7.78 -23.50
N ARG A 89 -4.83 -6.83 -23.00
CA ARG A 89 -5.39 -6.79 -21.64
C ARG A 89 -4.33 -7.05 -20.54
N PRO A 90 -3.30 -6.19 -20.44
CA PRO A 90 -2.28 -6.35 -19.42
C PRO A 90 -2.88 -6.24 -18.01
N VAL A 91 -2.17 -6.77 -17.03
CA VAL A 91 -2.57 -6.73 -15.63
C VAL A 91 -1.65 -5.80 -14.86
N ILE A 92 -2.24 -4.84 -14.16
CA ILE A 92 -1.55 -3.98 -13.20
C ILE A 92 -1.44 -4.74 -11.88
N ARG A 93 -0.26 -4.73 -11.30
CA ARG A 93 0.02 -5.26 -9.98
C ARG A 93 0.32 -4.11 -9.02
N TYR A 94 -0.55 -3.93 -8.05
CA TYR A 94 -0.35 -3.04 -6.91
C TYR A 94 0.26 -3.84 -5.77
N CYS A 95 1.37 -3.38 -5.23
CA CYS A 95 2.09 -4.03 -4.15
C CYS A 95 2.29 -2.98 -3.05
N VAL A 96 1.59 -3.17 -1.92
CA VAL A 96 1.71 -2.28 -0.77
C VAL A 96 2.61 -2.96 0.24
N GLU A 97 3.67 -2.27 0.64
CA GLU A 97 4.61 -2.73 1.65
C GLU A 97 4.67 -1.73 2.79
N LEU A 98 4.41 -2.19 4.02
CA LEU A 98 4.43 -1.34 5.22
C LEU A 98 5.80 -1.39 5.89
N TYR A 99 6.31 -0.23 6.28
CA TYR A 99 7.59 -0.12 6.98
C TYR A 99 7.45 -0.50 8.44
N ARG A 100 8.51 -1.10 8.98
CA ARG A 100 8.51 -1.53 10.39
C ARG A 100 8.56 -0.40 11.38
N GLU A 101 9.19 0.69 10.99
CA GLU A 101 9.36 1.88 11.79
C GLU A 101 8.91 3.06 10.94
N PRO A 102 7.61 3.34 10.93
CA PRO A 102 7.08 4.42 10.14
C PRO A 102 7.44 5.74 10.81
N GLN A 103 8.37 6.45 10.18
CA GLN A 103 8.72 7.81 10.54
C GLN A 103 7.85 8.74 9.70
N ASP A 104 8.42 9.24 8.61
CA ASP A 104 7.75 10.14 7.68
C ASP A 104 6.80 9.42 6.71
N ALA A 105 6.94 8.10 6.58
CA ALA A 105 6.12 7.26 5.70
C ALA A 105 5.70 5.97 6.41
N VAL A 106 4.46 5.55 6.17
CA VAL A 106 3.93 4.26 6.65
C VAL A 106 4.36 3.07 5.81
N GLY A 107 4.78 3.33 4.57
CA GLY A 107 5.17 2.29 3.63
C GLY A 107 5.46 2.80 2.24
N GLU A 108 5.42 1.90 1.26
CA GLU A 108 5.57 2.16 -0.16
C GLU A 108 4.48 1.43 -0.95
N LEU A 109 3.91 2.13 -1.93
CA LEU A 109 3.12 1.54 -3.00
C LEU A 109 3.98 1.34 -4.24
N ARG A 110 3.97 0.12 -4.78
CA ARG A 110 4.57 -0.22 -6.07
C ARG A 110 3.49 -0.64 -7.06
N VAL A 111 3.36 0.12 -8.14
CA VAL A 111 2.49 -0.17 -9.28
C VAL A 111 3.35 -0.73 -10.41
N MET A 112 3.05 -1.94 -10.86
CA MET A 112 3.87 -2.64 -11.85
C MET A 112 2.99 -3.22 -12.96
N VAL A 113 3.43 -3.05 -14.21
CA VAL A 113 2.83 -3.72 -15.37
C VAL A 113 3.91 -4.51 -16.08
N ARG A 114 3.76 -5.84 -16.14
CA ARG A 114 4.69 -6.70 -16.87
C ARG A 114 4.35 -6.66 -18.35
N THR A 115 5.18 -5.98 -19.14
CA THR A 115 5.00 -5.83 -20.59
C THR A 115 6.35 -5.87 -21.33
N GLN A 116 6.30 -6.28 -22.60
CA GLN A 116 7.42 -6.14 -23.56
C GLN A 116 7.12 -5.09 -24.63
N SER A 117 5.90 -4.51 -24.63
CA SER A 117 5.52 -3.46 -25.57
C SER A 117 6.15 -2.14 -25.15
N GLN A 118 7.03 -1.59 -26.00
CA GLN A 118 7.64 -0.28 -25.77
C GLN A 118 6.59 0.82 -25.67
N GLN A 119 5.61 0.84 -26.58
CA GLN A 119 4.51 1.81 -26.53
C GLN A 119 3.80 1.80 -25.17
N LEU A 120 3.45 0.63 -24.63
CA LEU A 120 2.80 0.56 -23.32
C LEU A 120 3.72 1.04 -22.19
N MET A 121 5.04 0.80 -22.29
CA MET A 121 6.00 1.34 -21.32
C MET A 121 6.05 2.86 -21.38
N ASP A 122 6.08 3.44 -22.58
CA ASP A 122 6.09 4.88 -22.80
C ASP A 122 4.78 5.53 -22.30
N ASP A 123 3.62 4.95 -22.64
CA ASP A 123 2.30 5.40 -22.18
C ASP A 123 2.20 5.40 -20.64
N LEU A 124 2.73 4.35 -19.99
CA LEU A 124 2.78 4.25 -18.52
C LEU A 124 3.72 5.29 -17.90
N GLU A 125 4.85 5.58 -18.55
CA GLU A 125 5.81 6.57 -18.08
C GLU A 125 5.27 8.00 -18.19
N GLU A 126 4.55 8.31 -19.28
CA GLU A 126 3.84 9.58 -19.44
C GLU A 126 2.76 9.76 -18.38
N PHE A 127 1.93 8.74 -18.15
CA PHE A 127 0.95 8.76 -17.07
C PHE A 127 1.61 8.94 -15.69
N ALA A 128 2.70 8.20 -15.41
CA ALA A 128 3.41 8.29 -14.14
C ALA A 128 3.97 9.70 -13.88
N ARG A 129 4.51 10.36 -14.92
CA ARG A 129 4.95 11.77 -14.84
C ARG A 129 3.80 12.72 -14.56
N LEU A 130 2.67 12.57 -15.27
CA LEU A 130 1.47 13.37 -15.04
C LEU A 130 0.99 13.21 -13.60
N TRP A 131 0.87 11.96 -13.14
CA TRP A 131 0.41 11.63 -11.80
C TRP A 131 1.31 12.26 -10.72
N ALA A 132 2.62 12.03 -10.80
CA ALA A 132 3.57 12.56 -9.82
C ALA A 132 3.57 14.10 -9.79
N ARG A 133 3.35 14.76 -10.93
CA ARG A 133 3.18 16.22 -11.00
C ARG A 133 1.92 16.67 -10.26
N LEU A 134 0.76 16.10 -10.58
CA LEU A 134 -0.52 16.45 -9.96
C LEU A 134 -0.48 16.27 -8.44
N GLU A 135 0.09 15.15 -7.99
CA GLU A 135 0.16 14.85 -6.56
C GLU A 135 1.12 15.78 -5.81
N ASN A 136 2.29 16.09 -6.40
CA ASN A 136 3.24 17.02 -5.79
C ASN A 136 2.77 18.48 -5.81
N GLU A 137 2.06 18.92 -6.85
CA GLU A 137 1.44 20.25 -6.89
C GLU A 137 0.42 20.40 -5.73
N HIS A 138 -0.42 19.38 -5.53
CA HIS A 138 -1.34 19.35 -4.40
C HIS A 138 -0.62 19.27 -3.04
N ALA A 139 0.36 18.38 -2.90
CA ALA A 139 1.11 18.19 -1.67
C ALA A 139 1.89 19.46 -1.27
N ALA A 140 2.45 20.19 -2.23
CA ALA A 140 3.08 21.48 -2.00
C ALA A 140 2.09 22.53 -1.46
N ALA A 141 0.85 22.53 -1.95
CA ALA A 141 -0.19 23.47 -1.52
C ALA A 141 -0.72 23.17 -0.11
N VAL A 142 -0.86 21.89 0.26
CA VAL A 142 -1.54 21.47 1.51
C VAL A 142 -0.56 21.00 2.59
N GLN A 143 0.40 20.15 2.23
CA GLN A 143 1.27 19.45 3.17
C GLN A 143 2.67 20.08 3.28
N GLN A 144 3.01 21.00 2.36
CA GLN A 144 4.32 21.67 2.26
C GLN A 144 5.52 20.69 2.21
N LYS A 145 5.26 19.44 1.85
CA LYS A 145 6.27 18.38 1.71
C LYS A 145 6.00 17.62 0.42
N PRO A 146 7.00 17.47 -0.46
CA PRO A 146 6.84 16.69 -1.68
C PRO A 146 6.72 15.20 -1.36
N ILE A 147 6.00 14.49 -2.23
CA ILE A 147 5.83 13.04 -2.17
C ILE A 147 6.96 12.41 -2.98
N GLU A 148 7.65 11.46 -2.35
CA GLU A 148 8.77 10.77 -2.98
C GLU A 148 8.29 9.70 -3.95
N TYR A 149 8.75 9.81 -5.20
CA TYR A 149 8.50 8.85 -6.27
C TYR A 149 9.80 8.30 -6.82
N HIS A 150 9.73 7.07 -7.32
CA HIS A 150 10.77 6.45 -8.11
C HIS A 150 10.14 5.74 -9.32
N MET A 151 10.71 5.95 -10.51
CA MET A 151 10.15 5.46 -11.77
C MET A 151 11.16 4.59 -12.49
N GLU A 152 10.71 3.41 -12.92
CA GLU A 152 11.42 2.47 -13.78
C GLU A 152 10.48 2.07 -14.93
N PRO A 153 10.98 1.58 -16.08
CA PRO A 153 10.12 1.14 -17.18
C PRO A 153 9.07 0.11 -16.70
N GLY A 154 7.79 0.48 -16.81
CA GLY A 154 6.67 -0.35 -16.36
C GLY A 154 6.48 -0.46 -14.84
N LYS A 155 7.18 0.35 -14.03
CA LYS A 155 7.06 0.36 -12.57
C LYS A 155 7.11 1.78 -11.98
N LEU A 156 6.12 2.08 -11.16
CA LEU A 156 6.04 3.29 -10.35
C LEU A 156 6.11 2.90 -8.87
N SER A 157 7.02 3.53 -8.13
CA SER A 157 7.11 3.45 -6.67
C SER A 157 6.74 4.81 -6.08
N ARG A 158 5.90 4.81 -5.04
CA ARG A 158 5.45 5.99 -4.30
C ARG A 158 5.50 5.72 -2.80
N LYS A 159 6.10 6.61 -2.02
CA LYS A 159 5.99 6.53 -0.55
C LYS A 159 4.58 6.85 -0.07
N LEU A 160 4.10 6.07 0.90
CA LEU A 160 2.84 6.29 1.59
C LEU A 160 3.12 7.18 2.80
N SER A 161 2.70 8.43 2.76
CA SER A 161 2.96 9.42 3.81
C SER A 161 2.27 9.03 5.11
N THR A 162 2.90 9.34 6.25
CA THR A 162 2.24 9.12 7.54
C THR A 162 1.11 10.14 7.73
N PRO A 163 -0.13 9.70 8.04
CA PRO A 163 -1.24 10.60 8.33
C PRO A 163 -0.88 11.58 9.45
N SER A 164 -1.29 12.84 9.31
CA SER A 164 -0.95 13.90 10.28
C SER A 164 -1.82 13.81 11.55
N THR A 165 -3.06 13.34 11.41
CA THR A 165 -4.04 13.24 12.50
C THR A 165 -3.81 12.00 13.37
N LYS A 166 -4.26 12.03 14.63
CA LYS A 166 -4.19 10.84 15.50
C LYS A 166 -5.15 9.75 15.03
N GLU A 167 -6.33 10.13 14.57
CA GLU A 167 -7.35 9.22 14.02
C GLU A 167 -6.88 8.59 12.71
N GLY A 168 -6.19 9.34 11.85
CA GLY A 168 -5.61 8.82 10.62
C GLY A 168 -4.52 7.76 10.85
N LYS A 169 -3.85 7.76 12.03
CA LYS A 169 -2.81 6.79 12.39
C LYS A 169 -3.35 5.46 12.93
N ASP A 170 -4.67 5.37 13.15
CA ASP A 170 -5.32 4.11 13.47
C ASP A 170 -5.17 3.09 12.32
N HIS A 171 -5.16 1.80 12.65
CA HIS A 171 -4.93 0.73 11.67
C HIS A 171 -6.05 0.66 10.61
N GLU A 172 -7.31 0.84 11.02
CA GLU A 172 -8.46 0.84 10.12
C GLU A 172 -8.43 2.08 9.21
N SER A 173 -8.14 3.25 9.79
CA SER A 173 -7.97 4.49 9.01
C SER A 173 -6.83 4.40 7.98
N ILE A 174 -5.67 3.84 8.35
CA ILE A 174 -4.57 3.62 7.41
C ILE A 174 -5.03 2.69 6.28
N ALA A 175 -5.66 1.56 6.62
CA ALA A 175 -6.15 0.62 5.61
C ALA A 175 -7.15 1.26 4.65
N HIS A 176 -8.09 2.04 5.18
CA HIS A 176 -9.08 2.77 4.39
C HIS A 176 -8.44 3.80 3.47
N ASN A 177 -7.48 4.58 3.97
CA ASN A 177 -6.75 5.55 3.14
C ASN A 177 -5.95 4.87 2.02
N ILE A 178 -5.28 3.74 2.30
CA ILE A 178 -4.57 2.96 1.27
C ILE A 178 -5.56 2.48 0.21
N GLU A 179 -6.70 1.93 0.63
CA GLU A 179 -7.71 1.42 -0.30
C GLU A 179 -8.30 2.54 -1.16
N ALA A 180 -8.75 3.64 -0.55
CA ALA A 180 -9.29 4.79 -1.27
C ALA A 180 -8.27 5.37 -2.26
N TYR A 181 -6.98 5.40 -1.87
CA TYR A 181 -5.90 5.82 -2.76
C TYR A 181 -5.73 4.87 -3.95
N LEU A 182 -5.69 3.55 -3.70
CA LEU A 182 -5.58 2.55 -4.76
C LEU A 182 -6.76 2.64 -5.74
N THR A 183 -7.98 2.80 -5.22
CA THR A 183 -9.21 2.94 -6.00
C THR A 183 -9.18 4.21 -6.86
N MET A 184 -8.78 5.34 -6.29
CA MET A 184 -8.60 6.60 -7.01
C MET A 184 -7.55 6.47 -8.12
N PHE A 185 -6.35 5.98 -7.78
CA PHE A 185 -5.26 5.81 -8.72
C PHE A 185 -5.64 4.89 -9.88
N ASP A 186 -6.22 3.71 -9.59
CA ASP A 186 -6.63 2.74 -10.60
C ASP A 186 -7.74 3.29 -11.51
N THR A 187 -8.70 4.03 -10.95
CA THR A 187 -9.78 4.68 -11.71
C THR A 187 -9.23 5.70 -12.70
N ILE A 188 -8.34 6.59 -12.24
CA ILE A 188 -7.76 7.65 -13.07
C ILE A 188 -6.82 7.06 -14.12
N LEU A 189 -5.99 6.07 -13.75
CA LEU A 189 -5.13 5.35 -14.69
C LEU A 189 -5.98 4.70 -15.79
N LYS A 190 -7.05 3.97 -15.44
CA LYS A 190 -7.93 3.35 -16.45
C LYS A 190 -8.60 4.39 -17.34
N ARG A 191 -9.01 5.55 -16.80
CA ARG A 191 -9.58 6.64 -17.60
C ARG A 191 -8.57 7.19 -18.61
N TYR A 192 -7.34 7.45 -18.17
CA TYR A 192 -6.25 7.89 -19.04
C TYR A 192 -6.02 6.90 -20.19
N PHE A 193 -5.88 5.62 -19.86
CA PHE A 193 -5.64 4.56 -20.84
C PHE A 193 -6.80 4.32 -21.82
N SER A 194 -8.02 4.70 -21.45
CA SER A 194 -9.20 4.58 -22.33
C SER A 194 -9.22 5.61 -23.46
N ASN A 195 -8.40 6.68 -23.36
CA ASN A 195 -8.41 7.80 -24.30
C ASN A 195 -7.04 8.04 -24.97
N LEU A 196 -6.17 7.03 -25.02
CA LEU A 196 -4.80 7.17 -25.58
C LEU A 196 -4.72 7.57 -27.06
N GLU A 197 -5.84 7.51 -27.80
CA GLU A 197 -5.90 8.00 -29.17
C GLU A 197 -5.69 9.51 -29.26
N ASP A 198 -5.99 10.25 -28.19
CA ASP A 198 -5.70 11.68 -28.04
C ASP A 198 -5.02 11.95 -26.68
N PRO A 199 -3.67 12.05 -26.67
CA PRO A 199 -2.90 12.27 -25.45
C PRO A 199 -3.30 13.54 -24.67
N HIS A 200 -3.76 14.59 -25.36
CA HIS A 200 -4.21 15.81 -24.71
C HIS A 200 -5.51 15.58 -23.95
N THR A 201 -6.48 14.92 -24.58
CA THR A 201 -7.74 14.55 -23.93
C THR A 201 -7.50 13.58 -22.78
N ALA A 202 -6.66 12.55 -22.96
CA ALA A 202 -6.34 11.59 -21.91
C ALA A 202 -5.76 12.28 -20.67
N ALA A 203 -4.78 13.17 -20.86
CA ALA A 203 -4.16 13.91 -19.76
C ALA A 203 -5.14 14.87 -19.07
N HIS A 204 -5.96 15.58 -19.85
CA HIS A 204 -6.94 16.51 -19.32
C HIS A 204 -8.02 15.80 -18.48
N GLU A 205 -8.60 14.71 -18.98
CA GLU A 205 -9.60 13.95 -18.23
C GLU A 205 -9.04 13.31 -16.95
N ALA A 206 -7.79 12.84 -17.00
CA ALA A 206 -7.12 12.31 -15.82
C ALA A 206 -6.91 13.40 -14.75
N GLN A 207 -6.49 14.59 -15.18
CA GLN A 207 -6.35 15.75 -14.30
C GLN A 207 -7.71 16.20 -13.73
N ASP A 208 -8.74 16.31 -14.55
CA ASP A 208 -10.08 16.72 -14.10
C ASP A 208 -10.66 15.76 -13.05
N LEU A 209 -10.48 14.44 -13.25
CA LEU A 209 -10.87 13.45 -12.25
C LEU A 209 -10.06 13.62 -10.96
N TYR A 210 -8.74 13.80 -11.06
CA TYR A 210 -7.91 14.04 -9.88
C TYR A 210 -8.39 15.28 -9.11
N GLU A 211 -8.69 16.38 -9.80
CA GLU A 211 -9.22 17.60 -9.18
C GLU A 211 -10.60 17.38 -8.53
N GLN A 212 -11.43 16.48 -9.06
CA GLN A 212 -12.68 16.08 -8.40
C GLN A 212 -12.40 15.35 -7.08
N TYR A 213 -11.42 14.44 -7.04
CA TYR A 213 -11.02 13.80 -5.79
C TYR A 213 -10.47 14.82 -4.78
N VAL A 214 -9.68 15.79 -5.23
CA VAL A 214 -9.22 16.91 -4.37
C VAL A 214 -10.39 17.66 -3.74
N LYS A 215 -11.44 17.96 -4.51
CA LYS A 215 -12.63 18.68 -4.00
C LYS A 215 -13.46 17.87 -3.00
N HIS A 216 -13.50 16.54 -3.14
CA HIS A 216 -14.25 15.66 -2.24
C HIS A 216 -13.41 15.15 -1.06
N GLY A 217 -12.12 15.48 -1.03
CA GLY A 217 -11.15 15.05 -0.01
C GLY A 217 -10.28 13.90 -0.52
N LEU A 218 -8.97 14.14 -0.55
CA LEU A 218 -8.00 13.08 -0.85
C LEU A 218 -7.79 12.17 0.37
N PRO A 219 -7.45 10.89 0.14
CA PRO A 219 -6.94 10.02 1.19
C PRO A 219 -5.72 10.65 1.89
N GLU A 220 -5.63 10.54 3.22
CA GLU A 220 -4.51 11.09 4.01
C GLU A 220 -3.27 10.17 3.96
N ILE A 221 -2.75 9.81 2.77
CA ILE A 221 -1.63 8.86 2.62
C ILE A 221 -0.79 9.05 1.35
#